data_AF-A0A1G7WMW4-F1
#
_entry.id   AF-A0A1G7WMW4-F1
#
_cell.length_a   1.000
_cell.length_b   1.000
_cell.length_c   1.000
_cell.angle_alpha   90.00
_cell.angle_beta   90.00
_cell.angle_gamma   90.00
#
_symmetry.space_group_name_H-M   'P 1'
#
loop_
_entity.id
_entity.type
_entity.pdbx_description
1 polymer ?
#
loop_
_entity_poly.entity_id
_entity_poly.type
_entity_poly.pdbx_seq_one_letter_code
_entity_poly.pdbx_strand_id
1 'polypeptide(L)'
;MKRRATLFLMTILPLCAATFASAAEPVQRLQRATGLWKVTPATSPFSWEICVDQPRDRLIDDDLWSGFEQECKIESQSRQGDSYQFEAGCPDARLAGAFKGDLAKAYTLSADTTVQVNGKNEVQHTELAAVFQGACPAGLAPGAKKMRGGMVMKSLYIKR
;
A
#
# COMPACT_ATOMS: atom_id res chain seq x y z
N MET A 1 77.24 3.16 -25.59
CA MET A 1 76.68 1.86 -25.13
C MET A 1 76.07 2.11 -23.75
N LYS A 2 74.79 1.92 -23.42
CA LYS A 2 73.73 1.01 -23.86
C LYS A 2 72.38 1.76 -23.86
N ARG A 3 71.54 1.53 -24.87
CA ARG A 3 70.13 2.00 -24.93
C ARG A 3 69.30 1.13 -23.98
N ARG A 4 68.44 1.73 -23.15
CA ARG A 4 67.34 1.02 -22.47
C ARG A 4 66.03 1.57 -23.01
N ALA A 5 65.41 0.80 -23.90
CA ALA A 5 64.06 1.04 -24.38
C ALA A 5 63.09 0.48 -23.35
N THR A 6 62.33 1.36 -22.69
CA THR A 6 61.26 0.98 -21.79
C THR A 6 60.02 0.71 -22.63
N LEU A 7 59.68 -0.57 -22.80
CA LEU A 7 58.42 -1.04 -23.38
C LEU A 7 57.25 -0.61 -22.50
N PHE A 8 56.45 0.34 -22.96
CA PHE A 8 55.15 0.66 -22.39
C PHE A 8 54.14 -0.41 -22.82
N LEU A 9 53.75 -1.28 -21.89
CA LEU A 9 52.69 -2.26 -22.08
C LEU A 9 51.33 -1.54 -21.94
N MET A 10 50.61 -1.36 -23.06
CA MET A 10 49.22 -0.89 -23.03
C MET A 10 48.29 -2.02 -22.57
N THR A 11 47.77 -1.93 -21.36
CA THR A 11 46.65 -2.75 -20.90
C THR A 11 45.34 -2.10 -21.35
N ILE A 12 44.71 -2.68 -22.37
CA ILE A 12 43.36 -2.34 -22.83
C ILE A 12 42.38 -2.97 -21.82
N LEU A 13 41.78 -2.16 -20.93
CA LEU A 13 40.66 -2.61 -20.10
C LEU A 13 39.40 -2.71 -20.98
N PRO A 14 38.69 -3.85 -21.01
CA PRO A 14 37.42 -3.95 -21.70
C PRO A 14 36.39 -3.15 -20.90
N LEU A 15 35.82 -2.12 -21.54
CA LEU A 15 34.70 -1.36 -21.02
C LEU A 15 33.46 -2.27 -21.03
N CYS A 16 33.21 -2.98 -19.93
CA CYS A 16 31.96 -3.69 -19.73
C CYS A 16 30.84 -2.64 -19.70
N ALA A 17 30.07 -2.56 -20.78
CA ALA A 17 28.81 -1.84 -20.82
C ALA A 17 27.86 -2.52 -19.83
N ALA A 18 27.79 -1.98 -18.61
CA ALA A 18 26.76 -2.35 -17.65
C ALA A 18 25.41 -1.90 -18.22
N THR A 19 24.70 -2.82 -18.87
CA THR A 19 23.28 -2.67 -19.12
C THR A 19 22.61 -2.64 -17.76
N PHE A 20 22.25 -1.45 -17.28
CA PHE A 20 21.37 -1.30 -16.12
C PHE A 20 20.05 -1.96 -16.50
N ALA A 21 19.86 -3.20 -16.07
CA ALA A 21 18.55 -3.80 -15.99
C ALA A 21 17.76 -2.90 -15.06
N SER A 22 16.80 -2.15 -15.60
CA SER A 22 15.82 -1.43 -14.79
C SER A 22 15.08 -2.50 -13.99
N ALA A 23 15.46 -2.66 -12.73
CA ALA A 23 14.68 -3.44 -11.79
C ALA A 23 13.30 -2.75 -11.75
N ALA A 24 12.26 -3.47 -12.13
CA ALA A 24 10.89 -3.01 -11.93
C ALA A 24 10.78 -2.54 -10.47
N GLU A 25 10.41 -1.26 -10.27
CA GLU A 25 10.29 -0.71 -8.93
C GLU A 25 9.38 -1.64 -8.12
N PRO A 26 9.80 -2.07 -6.91
CA PRO A 26 8.97 -2.94 -6.10
C PRO A 26 7.63 -2.24 -5.90
N VAL A 27 6.52 -2.96 -6.15
CA VAL A 27 5.15 -2.51 -5.86
C VAL A 27 5.18 -1.78 -4.52
N GLN A 28 4.97 -0.47 -4.56
CA GLN A 28 5.33 0.41 -3.45
C GLN A 28 4.37 0.16 -2.29
N ARG A 29 4.85 -0.63 -1.32
CA ARG A 29 4.06 -1.09 -0.19
C ARG A 29 3.74 0.09 0.73
N LEU A 30 2.45 0.43 0.85
CA LEU A 30 2.01 1.37 1.90
C LEU A 30 2.05 0.67 3.25
N GLN A 31 2.85 1.21 4.16
CA GLN A 31 3.08 0.66 5.49
C GLN A 31 2.85 1.73 6.55
N ARG A 32 1.90 1.46 7.44
CA ARG A 32 1.64 2.29 8.62
C ARG A 32 2.71 2.03 9.69
N ALA A 33 3.01 3.03 10.52
CA ALA A 33 3.86 2.83 11.69
C ALA A 33 3.28 1.79 12.64
N THR A 34 4.15 1.03 13.30
CA THR A 34 3.78 0.01 14.30
C THR A 34 3.02 0.64 15.46
N GLY A 35 1.89 0.04 15.83
CA GLY A 35 1.06 0.44 16.97
C GLY A 35 -0.44 0.44 16.66
N LEU A 36 -1.22 1.03 17.56
CA LEU A 36 -2.68 1.08 17.44
C LEU A 36 -3.10 2.17 16.46
N TRP A 37 -3.94 1.79 15.49
CA TRP A 37 -4.60 2.71 14.58
C TRP A 37 -6.10 2.64 14.77
N LYS A 38 -6.76 3.79 14.83
CA LYS A 38 -8.21 3.89 14.79
C LYS A 38 -8.65 4.34 13.40
N VAL A 39 -9.55 3.57 12.79
CA VAL A 39 -10.12 3.85 11.47
C VAL A 39 -11.59 4.23 11.62
N THR A 40 -11.98 5.34 11.00
CA THR A 40 -13.32 5.94 11.09
C THR A 40 -13.81 6.30 9.68
N PRO A 41 -14.83 5.62 9.15
CA PRO A 41 -15.49 6.02 7.91
C PRO A 41 -16.29 7.32 8.12
N ALA A 42 -16.31 8.20 7.12
CA ALA A 42 -17.00 9.49 7.19
C ALA A 42 -18.53 9.35 7.25
N THR A 43 -19.08 8.34 6.58
CA THR A 43 -20.54 8.12 6.44
C THR A 43 -21.10 7.08 7.42
N SER A 44 -20.28 6.56 8.34
CA SER A 44 -20.67 5.50 9.26
C SER A 44 -20.35 5.85 10.71
N PRO A 45 -21.25 5.62 11.67
CA PRO A 45 -20.95 5.78 13.09
C PRO A 45 -20.04 4.67 13.63
N PHE A 46 -19.68 3.67 12.80
CA PHE A 46 -18.84 2.55 13.20
C PHE A 46 -17.36 2.84 12.91
N SER A 47 -16.54 2.79 13.95
CA SER A 47 -15.07 2.78 13.84
C SER A 47 -14.51 1.43 14.29
N TRP A 48 -13.29 1.11 13.86
CA TRP A 48 -12.53 -0.02 14.39
C TRP A 48 -11.10 0.39 14.71
N GLU A 49 -10.45 -0.44 15.51
CA GLU A 49 -9.04 -0.32 15.86
C GLU A 49 -8.28 -1.48 15.23
N ILE A 50 -7.04 -1.26 14.81
CA ILE A 50 -6.14 -2.31 14.33
C ILE A 50 -4.76 -2.15 14.97
N CYS A 51 -4.19 -3.24 15.47
CA CYS A 51 -2.80 -3.26 15.90
C CYS A 51 -1.90 -3.52 14.70
N VAL A 52 -1.14 -2.53 14.26
CA VAL A 52 -0.24 -2.64 13.11
C VAL A 52 1.15 -3.09 13.56
N ASP A 53 1.75 -4.00 12.79
CA ASP A 53 3.17 -4.31 12.81
C ASP A 53 3.78 -3.92 11.45
N GLN A 54 4.49 -2.80 11.42
CA GLN A 54 4.93 -2.13 10.18
C GLN A 54 5.63 -3.06 9.19
N PRO A 55 6.60 -3.92 9.57
CA PRO A 55 7.29 -4.82 8.63
C PRO A 55 6.34 -5.79 7.91
N ARG A 56 5.20 -6.11 8.55
CA ARG A 56 4.17 -7.01 8.02
C ARG A 56 2.98 -6.27 7.42
N ASP A 57 2.90 -4.94 7.59
CA ASP A 57 1.78 -4.15 7.10
C ASP A 57 1.75 -4.13 5.57
N ARG A 58 0.62 -4.57 5.02
CA ARG A 58 0.29 -4.49 3.59
C ARG A 58 -1.09 -3.86 3.49
N LEU A 59 -1.13 -2.54 3.69
CA LEU A 59 -2.37 -1.79 3.83
C LEU A 59 -3.32 -2.01 2.64
N ILE A 60 -2.78 -1.98 1.42
CA ILE A 60 -3.60 -2.22 0.22
C ILE A 60 -4.02 -3.69 0.18
N ASP A 61 -3.08 -4.62 0.10
CA ASP A 61 -3.38 -6.02 -0.19
C ASP A 61 -4.20 -6.73 0.90
N ASP A 62 -3.79 -6.58 2.16
CA ASP A 62 -4.30 -7.43 3.25
C ASP A 62 -5.43 -6.74 4.04
N ASP A 63 -5.46 -5.40 4.08
CA ASP A 63 -6.45 -4.64 4.86
C ASP A 63 -7.62 -4.13 4.00
N LEU A 64 -7.30 -3.55 2.83
CA LEU A 64 -8.31 -2.99 1.92
C LEU A 64 -8.81 -4.00 0.88
N TRP A 65 -7.89 -4.73 0.23
CA TRP A 65 -8.20 -5.55 -0.94
C TRP A 65 -8.55 -7.00 -0.61
N SER A 66 -8.21 -7.47 0.60
CA SER A 66 -8.50 -8.84 1.04
C SER A 66 -10.00 -9.14 0.99
N GLY A 67 -10.39 -10.15 0.20
CA GLY A 67 -11.77 -10.53 -0.08
C GLY A 67 -12.32 -9.93 -1.37
N PHE A 68 -11.76 -8.83 -1.86
CA PHE A 68 -12.15 -8.17 -3.12
C PHE A 68 -11.35 -8.67 -4.32
N GLU A 69 -10.27 -9.44 -4.12
CA GLU A 69 -9.36 -9.80 -5.20
C GLU A 69 -9.99 -10.72 -6.26
N GLN A 70 -11.06 -11.43 -5.90
CA GLN A 70 -11.83 -12.28 -6.81
C GLN A 70 -12.86 -11.50 -7.61
N GLU A 71 -13.25 -10.31 -7.13
CA GLU A 71 -14.32 -9.48 -7.69
C GLU A 71 -13.78 -8.30 -8.51
N CYS A 72 -12.65 -7.72 -8.07
CA CYS A 72 -12.06 -6.54 -8.68
C CYS A 72 -10.55 -6.71 -8.85
N LYS A 73 -10.04 -6.27 -10.01
CA LYS A 73 -8.62 -6.30 -10.34
C LYS A 73 -8.06 -4.89 -10.35
N ILE A 74 -6.99 -4.65 -9.58
CA ILE A 74 -6.22 -3.40 -9.67
C ILE A 74 -5.58 -3.33 -11.06
N GLU A 75 -5.93 -2.30 -11.82
CA GLU A 75 -5.47 -2.06 -13.19
C GLU A 75 -4.31 -1.07 -13.22
N SER A 76 -4.33 -0.08 -12.32
CA SER A 76 -3.28 0.90 -12.19
C SER A 76 -3.06 1.31 -10.74
N GLN A 77 -1.82 1.69 -10.44
CA GLN A 77 -1.44 2.26 -9.15
C GLN A 77 -0.31 3.25 -9.36
N SER A 78 -0.31 4.34 -8.58
CA SER A 78 0.76 5.34 -8.61
C SER A 78 0.97 5.93 -7.23
N ARG A 79 2.22 6.28 -6.92
CA ARG A 79 2.57 6.99 -5.69
C ARG A 79 3.28 8.29 -6.01
N GLN A 80 2.86 9.38 -5.40
CA GLN A 80 3.48 10.70 -5.50
C GLN A 80 3.63 11.29 -4.10
N GLY A 81 4.82 11.18 -3.53
CA GLY A 81 5.09 11.58 -2.13
C GLY A 81 4.18 10.85 -1.14
N ASP A 82 3.35 11.63 -0.44
CA ASP A 82 2.40 11.16 0.58
C ASP A 82 1.02 10.81 0.00
N SER A 83 0.89 10.77 -1.32
CA SER A 83 -0.32 10.32 -2.01
C SER A 83 -0.08 9.00 -2.73
N TYR A 84 -1.06 8.10 -2.63
CA TYR A 84 -1.12 6.88 -3.43
C TYR A 84 -2.50 6.82 -4.07
N GLN A 85 -2.56 6.49 -5.36
CA GLN A 85 -3.79 6.34 -6.11
C GLN A 85 -3.83 4.95 -6.73
N PHE A 86 -5.01 4.37 -6.83
CA PHE A 86 -5.24 3.12 -7.52
C PHE A 86 -6.56 3.15 -8.28
N GLU A 87 -6.60 2.41 -9.37
CA GLU A 87 -7.83 2.14 -10.10
C GLU A 87 -8.00 0.63 -10.24
N ALA A 88 -9.24 0.18 -10.13
CA ALA A 88 -9.59 -1.21 -10.31
C ALA A 88 -10.85 -1.36 -11.16
N GLY A 89 -10.82 -2.37 -12.03
CA GLY A 89 -11.97 -2.82 -12.79
C GLY A 89 -12.66 -3.98 -12.08
N CYS A 90 -13.99 -3.92 -11.99
CA CYS A 90 -14.87 -4.98 -11.52
C CYS A 90 -15.88 -5.30 -12.65
N PRO A 91 -16.56 -6.47 -12.67
CA PRO A 91 -17.49 -6.85 -13.73
C PRO A 91 -18.53 -5.79 -14.10
N ASP A 92 -19.13 -5.14 -13.10
CA ASP A 92 -20.20 -4.14 -13.28
C ASP A 92 -19.87 -2.77 -12.66
N ALA A 93 -18.62 -2.55 -12.26
CA ALA A 93 -18.20 -1.34 -11.57
C ALA A 93 -16.75 -0.95 -11.88
N ARG A 94 -16.43 0.33 -11.70
CA ARG A 94 -15.06 0.84 -11.64
C ARG A 94 -14.81 1.48 -10.29
N LEU A 95 -13.67 1.17 -9.69
CA LEU A 95 -13.24 1.76 -8.44
C LEU A 95 -12.02 2.64 -8.69
N ALA A 96 -12.04 3.87 -8.17
CA ALA A 96 -10.88 4.74 -8.10
C ALA A 96 -10.67 5.16 -6.65
N GLY A 97 -9.48 4.91 -6.10
CA GLY A 97 -9.18 5.21 -4.71
C GLY A 97 -7.88 5.97 -4.55
N ALA A 98 -7.82 6.78 -3.49
CA ALA A 98 -6.68 7.60 -3.15
C ALA A 98 -6.42 7.59 -1.65
N PHE A 99 -5.18 7.33 -1.26
CA PHE A 99 -4.65 7.59 0.06
C PHE A 99 -3.92 8.93 0.09
N LYS A 100 -4.04 9.65 1.20
CA LYS A 100 -3.29 10.88 1.46
C LYS A 100 -2.94 10.99 2.94
N GLY A 101 -1.67 11.29 3.24
CA GLY A 101 -1.24 11.65 4.59
C GLY A 101 0.08 11.00 5.02
N ASP A 102 0.43 11.21 6.29
CA ASP A 102 1.64 10.69 6.92
C ASP A 102 1.31 9.34 7.56
N LEU A 103 1.77 8.24 6.94
CA LEU A 103 1.57 6.87 7.45
C LEU A 103 2.26 6.60 8.80
N ALA A 104 2.97 7.56 9.39
CA ALA A 104 3.41 7.52 10.79
C ALA A 104 2.42 8.17 11.78
N LYS A 105 1.42 8.90 11.31
CA LYS A 105 0.52 9.70 12.17
C LYS A 105 -0.96 9.57 11.81
N ALA A 106 -1.31 9.85 10.56
CA ALA A 106 -2.69 9.85 10.08
C ALA A 106 -2.75 9.83 8.56
N TYR A 107 -3.77 9.16 8.02
CA TYR A 107 -4.08 9.19 6.59
C TYR A 107 -5.59 9.20 6.36
N THR A 108 -5.99 9.67 5.19
CA THR A 108 -7.34 9.47 4.64
C THR A 108 -7.28 8.52 3.46
N LEU A 109 -8.34 7.75 3.28
CA LEU A 109 -8.64 7.04 2.04
C LEU A 109 -9.97 7.56 1.53
N SER A 110 -9.99 8.02 0.29
CA SER A 110 -11.21 8.36 -0.45
C SER A 110 -11.32 7.41 -1.63
N ALA A 111 -12.52 6.92 -1.91
CA ALA A 111 -12.77 6.00 -3.00
C ALA A 111 -14.13 6.26 -3.66
N ASP A 112 -14.14 6.30 -4.98
CA ASP A 112 -15.34 6.40 -5.81
C ASP A 112 -15.59 5.07 -6.51
N THR A 113 -16.76 4.50 -6.24
CA THR A 113 -17.28 3.36 -6.99
C THR A 113 -18.27 3.88 -8.03
N THR A 114 -17.96 3.68 -9.30
CA THR A 114 -18.86 4.01 -10.42
C THR A 114 -19.54 2.74 -10.92
N VAL A 115 -20.87 2.75 -10.96
CA VAL A 115 -21.70 1.66 -11.52
C VAL A 115 -22.60 2.21 -12.63
N GLN A 116 -23.00 1.37 -13.57
CA GLN A 116 -24.03 1.74 -14.54
C GLN A 116 -25.42 1.30 -14.06
N VAL A 117 -26.34 2.26 -13.95
CA VAL A 117 -27.74 2.04 -13.62
C VAL A 117 -28.60 2.67 -14.71
N ASN A 118 -29.38 1.86 -15.43
CA ASN A 118 -30.25 2.33 -16.52
C ASN A 118 -29.52 3.16 -17.60
N GLY A 119 -28.28 2.78 -17.95
CA GLY A 119 -27.46 3.47 -18.95
C GLY A 119 -26.86 4.80 -18.48
N LYS A 120 -26.93 5.10 -17.17
CA LYS A 120 -26.29 6.27 -16.55
C LYS A 120 -25.24 5.80 -15.55
N ASN A 121 -24.16 6.57 -15.44
CA ASN A 121 -23.17 6.34 -14.40
C ASN A 121 -23.70 6.91 -13.08
N GLU A 122 -23.74 6.08 -12.05
CA GLU A 122 -23.93 6.48 -10.66
C GLU A 122 -22.62 6.32 -9.91
N VAL A 123 -22.26 7.31 -9.11
CA VAL A 123 -21.02 7.32 -8.33
C VAL A 123 -21.35 7.29 -6.84
N GLN A 124 -20.81 6.30 -6.15
CA GLN A 124 -20.84 6.20 -4.70
C GLN A 124 -19.47 6.59 -4.15
N HIS A 125 -19.44 7.68 -3.40
CA HIS A 125 -18.24 8.15 -2.70
C HIS A 125 -18.15 7.53 -1.30
N THR A 126 -16.97 7.04 -0.95
CA THR A 126 -16.63 6.55 0.38
C THR A 126 -15.35 7.22 0.86
N GLU A 127 -15.33 7.64 2.13
CA GLU A 127 -14.14 8.18 2.77
C GLU A 127 -13.93 7.53 4.14
N LEU A 128 -12.67 7.26 4.49
CA LEU A 128 -12.26 6.90 5.84
C LEU A 128 -11.02 7.68 6.27
N ALA A 129 -10.96 7.97 7.56
CA ALA A 129 -9.80 8.55 8.22
C ALA A 129 -9.20 7.55 9.19
N ALA A 130 -7.88 7.45 9.21
CA ALA A 130 -7.14 6.59 10.12
C ALA A 130 -6.13 7.43 10.91
N VAL A 131 -6.07 7.23 12.22
CA VAL A 131 -5.22 8.00 13.14
C VAL A 131 -4.45 7.05 14.06
N PHE A 132 -3.16 7.31 14.21
CA PHE A 132 -2.29 6.60 15.15
C PHE A 132 -2.63 6.98 16.59
N GLN A 133 -2.76 5.97 17.46
CA GLN A 133 -3.17 6.12 18.86
C GLN A 133 -2.10 5.66 19.85
N GLY A 134 -0.89 5.32 19.39
CA GLY A 134 0.21 4.88 20.24
C GLY A 134 0.42 3.36 20.22
N ALA A 135 0.84 2.79 21.33
CA ALA A 135 1.13 1.36 21.42
C ALA A 135 -0.14 0.50 21.33
N CYS A 136 -0.02 -0.71 20.79
CA CYS A 136 -1.11 -1.69 20.83
C CYS A 136 -1.43 -2.08 22.28
N PRO A 137 -2.72 -2.20 22.65
CA PRO A 137 -3.10 -2.66 23.98
C PRO A 137 -2.75 -4.14 24.17
N ALA A 138 -2.52 -4.54 25.42
CA ALA A 138 -2.32 -5.94 25.77
C ALA A 138 -3.51 -6.80 25.30
N GLY A 139 -3.21 -7.97 24.75
CA GLY A 139 -4.23 -8.90 24.24
C GLY A 139 -4.73 -8.63 22.82
N LEU A 140 -4.36 -7.51 22.18
CA LEU A 140 -4.61 -7.30 20.75
C LEU A 140 -3.38 -7.69 19.93
N ALA A 141 -3.44 -8.86 19.28
CA ALA A 141 -2.35 -9.37 18.46
C ALA A 141 -2.09 -8.47 17.23
N PRO A 142 -0.85 -8.41 16.72
CA PRO A 142 -0.54 -7.74 15.45
C PRO A 142 -1.44 -8.21 14.31
N GLY A 143 -1.95 -7.26 13.53
CA GLY A 143 -2.88 -7.43 12.42
C GLY A 143 -4.33 -7.70 12.84
N ALA A 144 -4.62 -7.87 14.14
CA ALA A 144 -5.99 -8.08 14.60
C ALA A 144 -6.78 -6.77 14.63
N LYS A 145 -8.04 -6.83 14.20
CA LYS A 145 -8.97 -5.71 14.24
C LYS A 145 -9.92 -5.85 15.43
N LYS A 146 -10.11 -4.79 16.19
CA LYS A 146 -11.13 -4.70 17.23
C LYS A 146 -12.26 -3.80 16.75
N MET A 147 -13.43 -4.39 16.58
CA MET A 147 -14.64 -3.68 16.19
C MET A 147 -15.24 -2.92 17.38
N ARG A 148 -16.03 -1.89 17.09
CA ARG A 148 -16.88 -1.23 18.09
C ARG A 148 -17.76 -2.29 18.78
N GLY A 149 -17.71 -2.34 20.12
CA GLY A 149 -18.38 -3.38 20.91
C GLY A 149 -17.46 -4.50 21.40
N GLY A 150 -16.17 -4.47 21.08
CA GLY A 150 -15.15 -5.33 21.70
C GLY A 150 -14.91 -6.67 20.98
N MET A 151 -15.64 -6.95 19.90
CA MET A 151 -15.37 -8.10 19.04
C MET A 151 -13.97 -7.96 18.39
N VAL A 152 -13.13 -8.98 18.54
CA VAL A 152 -11.80 -9.03 17.94
C VAL A 152 -11.81 -10.00 16.76
N MET A 153 -11.51 -9.48 15.58
CA MET A 153 -11.33 -10.27 14.37
C MET A 153 -9.93 -10.89 14.35
N LYS A 154 -9.79 -12.01 13.63
CA LYS A 154 -8.50 -12.66 13.40
C LYS A 154 -7.52 -11.69 12.72
N SER A 155 -6.24 -11.92 12.96
CA SER A 155 -5.17 -11.14 12.33
C SER A 155 -5.23 -11.24 10.81
N LEU A 156 -5.08 -10.09 10.15
CA LEU A 156 -4.89 -10.01 8.69
C LEU A 156 -3.51 -10.49 8.26
N TYR A 157 -2.55 -10.60 9.17
CA TYR A 157 -1.21 -11.07 8.86
C TYR A 157 -1.20 -12.60 8.80
N ILE A 158 -1.78 -13.14 7.73
CA ILE A 158 -1.72 -14.56 7.43
C ILE A 158 -0.26 -14.91 7.10
N LYS A 159 0.26 -16.02 7.64
CA LYS A 159 1.52 -16.58 7.14
C LYS A 159 1.22 -17.16 5.75
N ARG A 160 1.64 -16.48 4.70
CA ARG A 160 1.74 -17.05 3.36
C ARG A 160 3.19 -17.37 3.07
#